data_AF-A0A2L0ACA7-F1
#
_entry.id   AF-A0A2L0ACA7-F1
#
_cell.length_a   1.000
_cell.length_b   1.000
_cell.length_c   1.000
_cell.angle_alpha   90.00
_cell.angle_beta   90.00
_cell.angle_gamma   90.00
#
_symmetry.space_group_name_H-M   'P 1'
#
loop_
_entity.id
_entity.type
_entity.pdbx_description
1 polymer ?
#
loop_
_entity_poly.entity_id
_entity_poly.type
_entity_poly.pdbx_seq_one_letter_code
_entity_poly.pdbx_strand_id
1 'polypeptide(L)'
;MKASPELWQAVATECTRRNDAWARAIDAAEDPEQRWKRAEQMNSDMLLWHRIAIIVAKRAPVEPEQRDALLREARPLLPATAADWEALPATVRKTLDQAIQRGADDMIRDLHPLWRWLHLLVYVWTIPTLHSASTDEPKRNAA
;
A
#
# COMPACT_ATOMS: atom_id res chain seq x y z
N MET A 1 2.83 16.87 6.27
CA MET A 1 2.01 16.05 7.20
C MET A 1 2.83 14.83 7.61
N LYS A 2 3.19 14.70 8.89
CA LYS A 2 3.96 13.56 9.42
C LYS A 2 3.04 12.36 9.62
N ALA A 3 3.49 11.15 9.32
CA ALA A 3 2.76 9.94 9.68
C ALA A 3 2.97 9.67 11.18
N SER A 4 1.95 9.16 11.86
CA SER A 4 2.00 8.91 13.30
C SER A 4 2.62 7.53 13.62
N PRO A 5 3.15 7.31 14.84
CA PRO A 5 3.63 5.99 15.27
C PRO A 5 2.57 4.88 15.11
N GLU A 6 1.30 5.21 15.32
CA GLU A 6 0.18 4.27 15.21
C GLU A 6 0.00 3.78 13.76
N LEU A 7 0.25 4.64 12.76
CA LEU A 7 0.22 4.24 11.35
C LEU A 7 1.32 3.24 11.02
N TRP A 8 2.51 3.41 11.60
CA TRP A 8 3.59 2.44 11.43
C TRP A 8 3.22 1.10 12.07
N GLN A 9 2.72 1.12 13.31
CA GLN A 9 2.30 -0.08 14.02
C GLN A 9 1.20 -0.85 13.27
N ALA A 10 0.22 -0.14 12.72
CA ALA A 10 -0.85 -0.72 11.90
C ALA A 10 -0.30 -1.47 10.68
N VAL A 11 0.63 -0.84 9.94
CA VAL A 11 1.25 -1.46 8.77
C VAL A 11 2.10 -2.66 9.14
N ALA A 12 2.95 -2.54 10.17
CA ALA A 12 3.79 -3.65 10.63
C ALA A 12 2.93 -4.86 11.05
N THR A 13 1.88 -4.61 11.83
CA THR A 13 0.94 -5.65 12.29
C THR A 13 0.26 -6.35 11.12
N GLU A 14 -0.23 -5.59 10.13
CA GLU A 14 -0.88 -6.18 8.95
C GLU A 14 0.12 -6.96 8.09
N CYS A 15 1.33 -6.45 7.86
CA CYS A 15 2.38 -7.18 7.14
C CYS A 15 2.66 -8.53 7.78
N THR A 16 2.87 -8.58 9.10
CA THR A 16 3.09 -9.85 9.83
C THR A 16 1.90 -10.79 9.68
N ARG A 17 0.68 -10.29 9.93
CA ARG A 17 -0.54 -11.09 9.86
C ARG A 17 -0.75 -11.70 8.47
N ARG A 18 -0.47 -10.94 7.41
CA ARG A 18 -0.59 -11.41 6.02
C ARG A 18 0.48 -12.42 5.68
N ASN A 19 1.72 -12.19 6.08
CA ASN A 19 2.81 -13.13 5.87
C ASN A 19 2.48 -14.50 6.49
N ASP A 20 1.98 -14.50 7.74
CA ASP A 20 1.56 -15.73 8.42
C ASP A 20 0.36 -16.40 7.74
N ALA A 21 -0.60 -15.61 7.25
CA ALA A 21 -1.75 -16.13 6.53
C ALA A 21 -1.35 -16.78 5.19
N TRP A 22 -0.40 -16.17 4.47
CA TRP A 22 0.12 -16.72 3.23
C TRP A 22 0.94 -17.98 3.45
N ALA A 23 1.80 -18.01 4.46
CA ALA A 23 2.56 -19.20 4.84
C ALA A 23 1.60 -20.39 5.06
N ARG A 24 0.56 -20.20 5.89
CA ARG A 24 -0.47 -21.23 6.11
C ARG A 24 -1.19 -21.64 4.83
N ALA A 25 -1.52 -20.71 3.93
CA ALA A 25 -2.23 -20.99 2.70
C ALA A 25 -1.37 -21.75 1.67
N ILE A 26 -0.07 -21.50 1.64
CA ILE A 26 0.91 -22.18 0.79
C ILE A 26 1.17 -23.59 1.33
N ASP A 27 1.29 -23.74 2.65
CA ASP A 27 1.47 -25.04 3.31
C ASP A 27 0.24 -25.94 3.15
N ALA A 28 -0.96 -25.37 3.19
CA ALA A 28 -2.22 -26.09 2.98
C ALA A 28 -2.50 -26.47 1.51
N ALA A 29 -1.71 -26.00 0.54
CA ALA A 29 -1.91 -26.36 -0.86
C ALA A 29 -1.51 -27.82 -1.11
N GLU A 30 -2.44 -28.60 -1.67
CA GLU A 30 -2.29 -30.06 -1.85
C GLU A 30 -1.31 -30.42 -2.98
N ASP A 31 -1.26 -29.61 -4.03
CA ASP A 31 -0.43 -29.84 -5.21
C ASP A 31 0.58 -28.71 -5.49
N PRO A 32 1.66 -29.00 -6.25
CA PRO A 32 2.69 -28.02 -6.55
C PRO A 32 2.22 -26.80 -7.36
N GLU A 33 1.22 -26.96 -8.23
CA GLU A 33 0.69 -25.87 -9.07
C GLU A 33 -0.10 -24.87 -8.23
N GLN A 34 -0.97 -25.38 -7.35
CA GLN A 34 -1.66 -24.57 -6.35
C GLN A 34 -0.67 -23.85 -5.46
N ARG A 35 0.37 -24.53 -4.98
CA ARG A 35 1.40 -23.92 -4.14
C ARG A 35 2.11 -22.78 -4.86
N TRP A 36 2.49 -22.99 -6.12
CA TRP A 36 3.09 -21.96 -6.98
C TRP A 36 2.17 -20.75 -7.14
N LYS A 37 0.90 -20.98 -7.52
CA LYS A 37 -0.08 -19.91 -7.71
C LYS A 37 -0.33 -19.11 -6.42
N ARG A 38 -0.33 -19.77 -5.27
CA ARG A 38 -0.44 -19.10 -3.96
C ARG A 38 0.79 -18.25 -3.66
N ALA A 39 2.00 -18.74 -3.97
CA ALA A 39 3.23 -17.99 -3.82
C ALA A 39 3.25 -16.74 -4.73
N GLU A 40 2.78 -16.83 -5.97
CA GLU A 40 2.64 -15.67 -6.86
C GLU A 40 1.65 -14.62 -6.32
N GLN A 41 0.52 -15.08 -5.78
CA GLN A 41 -0.45 -14.20 -5.13
C GLN A 41 0.13 -13.53 -3.88
N MET A 42 0.86 -14.28 -3.05
CA MET A 42 1.59 -13.75 -1.90
C MET A 42 2.58 -12.68 -2.33
N ASN A 43 3.43 -12.96 -3.32
CA ASN A 43 4.43 -11.99 -3.81
C ASN A 43 3.77 -10.70 -4.28
N SER A 44 2.67 -10.81 -5.03
CA SER A 44 1.95 -9.65 -5.57
C SER A 44 1.33 -8.80 -4.46
N ASP A 45 0.73 -9.45 -3.46
CA ASP A 45 0.12 -8.80 -2.32
C ASP A 45 1.16 -8.17 -1.38
N MET A 46 2.21 -8.91 -1.02
CA MET A 46 3.28 -8.45 -0.14
C MET A 46 4.11 -7.34 -0.77
N LEU A 47 4.23 -7.30 -2.10
CA LEU A 47 4.85 -6.18 -2.83
C LEU A 47 4.10 -4.86 -2.59
N LEU A 48 2.76 -4.88 -2.62
CA LEU A 48 1.94 -3.70 -2.36
C LEU A 48 2.03 -3.26 -0.89
N TRP A 49 2.08 -4.20 0.04
CA TRP A 49 2.27 -3.89 1.46
C TRP A 49 3.67 -3.37 1.79
N HIS A 50 4.72 -3.88 1.13
CA HIS A 50 6.07 -3.32 1.23
C HIS A 50 6.15 -1.90 0.70
N ARG A 51 5.48 -1.61 -0.43
CA ARG A 51 5.31 -0.23 -0.95
C ARG A 51 4.73 0.70 0.11
N ILE A 52 3.63 0.28 0.74
CA ILE A 52 2.97 1.05 1.80
C ILE A 52 3.92 1.25 2.98
N ALA A 53 4.61 0.20 3.44
CA ALA A 53 5.56 0.26 4.55
C ALA A 53 6.70 1.25 4.30
N ILE A 54 7.31 1.23 3.11
CA ILE A 54 8.37 2.18 2.71
C ILE A 54 7.84 3.62 2.73
N ILE A 55 6.64 3.86 2.20
CA ILE A 55 6.05 5.21 2.14
C ILE A 55 5.76 5.74 3.55
N VAL A 56 5.24 4.88 4.44
CA VAL A 56 5.00 5.23 5.84
C VAL A 56 6.33 5.45 6.58
N ALA A 57 7.32 4.57 6.42
CA ALA A 57 8.62 4.67 7.08
C ALA A 57 9.40 5.94 6.74
N LYS A 58 9.20 6.50 5.53
CA LYS A 58 9.77 7.81 5.15
C LYS A 58 9.18 8.99 5.92
N ARG A 59 8.00 8.84 6.53
CA ARG A 59 7.21 9.94 7.07
C ARG A 59 6.80 9.75 8.52
N ALA A 60 6.90 8.53 9.05
CA ALA A 60 6.62 8.16 10.41
C ALA A 60 7.92 8.14 11.25
N PRO A 61 7.83 8.37 12.57
CA PRO A 61 8.93 8.13 13.49
C PRO A 61 9.12 6.62 13.67
N VAL A 62 9.79 5.99 12.70
CA VAL A 62 10.20 4.58 12.73
C VAL A 62 11.63 4.49 13.27
N GLU A 63 11.92 3.42 14.01
CA GLU A 63 13.28 3.14 14.48
C GLU A 63 14.27 3.15 13.30
N PRO A 64 15.42 3.84 13.42
CA PRO A 64 16.35 4.04 12.31
C PRO A 64 16.77 2.74 11.63
N GLU A 65 17.01 1.67 12.39
CA GLU A 65 17.44 0.37 11.86
C GLU A 65 16.38 -0.28 10.95
N GLN A 66 15.13 -0.27 11.39
CA GLN A 66 13.99 -0.81 10.62
C GLN A 66 13.75 0.02 9.36
N ARG A 67 13.84 1.35 9.50
CA ARG A 67 13.71 2.27 8.38
C ARG A 67 14.83 2.07 7.36
N ASP A 68 16.07 1.94 7.81
CA ASP A 68 17.24 1.82 6.93
C ASP A 68 17.31 0.46 6.24
N ALA A 69 16.82 -0.61 6.88
CA ALA A 69 16.59 -1.90 6.23
C ALA A 69 15.58 -1.77 5.08
N LEU A 70 14.40 -1.21 5.34
CA LEU A 70 13.37 -1.00 4.32
C LEU A 70 13.81 -0.05 3.20
N LEU A 71 14.55 1.01 3.53
CA LEU A 71 15.00 1.99 2.55
C LEU A 71 16.09 1.45 1.63
N ARG A 72 16.93 0.51 2.09
CA ARG A 72 17.90 -0.19 1.22
C ARG A 72 17.21 -1.00 0.12
N GLU A 73 16.04 -1.56 0.42
CA GLU A 73 15.24 -2.34 -0.53
C GLU A 73 14.32 -1.47 -1.41
N ALA A 74 14.24 -0.16 -1.15
CA ALA A 74 13.11 0.66 -1.59
C ALA A 74 13.07 1.03 -3.07
N ARG A 75 14.21 1.17 -3.76
CA ARG A 75 14.24 1.78 -5.10
C ARG A 75 13.43 1.01 -6.17
N PRO A 76 13.52 -0.32 -6.28
CA PRO A 76 12.67 -1.08 -7.21
C PRO A 76 11.22 -1.20 -6.73
N LEU A 77 10.96 -0.90 -5.46
CA LEU A 77 9.67 -1.15 -4.85
C LEU A 77 8.76 0.07 -4.85
N LEU A 78 9.25 1.32 -4.87
CA LEU A 78 8.39 2.50 -4.87
C LEU A 78 7.42 2.55 -6.08
N PRO A 79 6.20 3.09 -5.91
CA PRO A 79 5.29 3.30 -7.05
C PRO A 79 5.94 4.17 -8.12
N ALA A 80 5.96 3.67 -9.36
CA ALA A 80 6.55 4.35 -10.52
C ALA A 80 5.49 4.93 -11.46
N THR A 81 4.28 4.38 -11.42
CA THR A 81 3.16 4.76 -12.29
C THR A 81 1.96 5.27 -11.50
N ALA A 82 1.04 6.00 -12.15
CA ALA A 82 -0.22 6.41 -11.54
C ALA A 82 -1.05 5.18 -11.08
N ALA A 83 -1.07 4.11 -11.87
CA ALA A 83 -1.75 2.87 -11.52
C ALA A 83 -1.16 2.23 -10.24
N ASP A 84 0.17 2.26 -10.07
CA ASP A 84 0.81 1.79 -8.83
C ASP A 84 0.37 2.60 -7.62
N TRP A 85 0.23 3.93 -7.78
CA TRP A 85 -0.24 4.82 -6.71
C TRP A 85 -1.71 4.57 -6.35
N GLU A 86 -2.56 4.37 -7.35
CA GLU A 86 -3.99 4.07 -7.18
C GLU A 86 -4.24 2.68 -6.56
N ALA A 87 -3.35 1.72 -6.83
CA ALA A 87 -3.44 0.38 -6.26
C ALA A 87 -3.27 0.34 -4.73
N LEU A 88 -2.54 1.29 -4.15
CA LEU A 88 -2.28 1.33 -2.70
C LEU A 88 -3.56 1.53 -1.88
N PRO A 89 -4.35 2.62 -2.07
CA PRO A 89 -5.58 2.80 -1.32
C PRO A 89 -6.62 1.71 -1.61
N ALA A 90 -6.68 1.18 -2.85
CA ALA A 90 -7.57 0.08 -3.19
C ALA A 90 -7.24 -1.20 -2.41
N THR A 91 -5.95 -1.49 -2.23
CA THR A 91 -5.46 -2.63 -1.45
C THR A 91 -5.82 -2.51 0.03
N VAL A 92 -5.62 -1.33 0.62
CA VAL A 92 -6.02 -1.08 2.01
C VAL A 92 -7.54 -1.14 2.15
N ARG A 93 -8.29 -0.60 1.19
CA ARG A 93 -9.75 -0.65 1.18
C ARG A 93 -10.28 -2.08 1.20
N LYS A 94 -9.78 -2.94 0.31
CA LYS A 94 -10.16 -4.36 0.25
C LYS A 94 -9.91 -5.05 1.60
N THR A 95 -8.79 -4.74 2.23
CA THR A 95 -8.42 -5.31 3.54
C THR A 95 -9.34 -4.78 4.66
N LEU A 96 -9.69 -3.49 4.61
CA LEU A 96 -10.65 -2.88 5.52
C LEU A 96 -12.05 -3.52 5.37
N ASP A 97 -12.53 -3.73 4.15
CA ASP A 97 -13.83 -4.38 3.92
C ASP A 97 -13.85 -5.81 4.47
N GLN A 98 -12.73 -6.55 4.35
CA GLN A 98 -12.59 -7.87 4.97
C GLN A 98 -12.57 -7.82 6.50
N ALA A 99 -11.95 -6.79 7.09
CA ALA A 99 -11.95 -6.60 8.54
C ALA A 99 -13.37 -6.29 9.06
N ILE A 100 -14.13 -5.46 8.34
CA ILE A 100 -15.54 -5.15 8.63
C ILE A 100 -16.39 -6.43 8.60
N GLN A 101 -16.24 -7.25 7.55
CA GLN A 101 -16.98 -8.51 7.44
C GLN A 101 -16.70 -9.50 8.58
N ARG A 102 -15.50 -9.42 9.18
CA ARG A 102 -15.05 -10.29 10.27
C ARG A 102 -15.29 -9.72 11.66
N GLY A 103 -15.80 -8.49 11.78
CA GLY A 103 -15.93 -7.79 13.06
C GLY A 103 -14.58 -7.54 13.76
N ALA A 104 -13.51 -7.34 12.99
CA ALA A 104 -12.16 -7.13 13.53
C ALA A 104 -11.94 -5.63 13.85
N ASP A 105 -12.56 -5.15 14.93
CA ASP A 105 -12.61 -3.73 15.29
C ASP A 105 -11.22 -3.07 15.43
N ASP A 106 -10.23 -3.79 15.98
CA ASP A 106 -8.85 -3.29 16.07
C ASP A 106 -8.25 -3.05 14.68
N MET A 107 -8.45 -3.98 13.73
CA MET A 107 -7.99 -3.79 12.36
C MET A 107 -8.71 -2.64 11.66
N ILE A 108 -9.99 -2.44 11.92
CA ILE A 108 -10.77 -1.34 11.34
C ILE A 108 -10.21 0.00 11.85
N ARG A 109 -9.98 0.10 13.17
CA ARG A 109 -9.39 1.28 13.81
C ARG A 109 -8.03 1.62 13.21
N ASP A 110 -7.21 0.61 12.91
CA ASP A 110 -5.83 0.78 12.48
C ASP A 110 -5.72 1.03 10.95
N LEU A 111 -6.55 0.37 10.13
CA LEU A 111 -6.50 0.48 8.67
C LEU A 111 -7.28 1.67 8.11
N HIS A 112 -8.33 2.13 8.79
CA HIS A 112 -9.12 3.27 8.29
C HIS A 112 -8.31 4.58 8.20
N PRO A 113 -7.48 4.96 9.19
CA PRO A 113 -6.57 6.11 9.08
C PRO A 113 -5.57 5.97 7.94
N LEU A 114 -5.00 4.76 7.77
CA LEU A 114 -4.06 4.47 6.68
C LEU A 114 -4.71 4.64 5.30
N TRP A 115 -5.92 4.11 5.12
CA TRP A 115 -6.70 4.25 3.88
C TRP A 115 -6.94 5.73 3.53
N ARG A 116 -7.39 6.53 4.50
CA ARG A 116 -7.59 7.99 4.31
C ARG A 116 -6.29 8.70 3.95
N TRP A 117 -5.20 8.34 4.63
CA TRP A 117 -3.89 8.96 4.40
C TRP A 117 -3.34 8.64 3.00
N LEU A 118 -3.47 7.39 2.55
CA LEU A 118 -3.07 6.98 1.19
C LEU A 118 -3.89 7.70 0.11
N HIS A 119 -5.19 7.90 0.33
CA HIS A 119 -6.01 8.69 -0.59
C HIS A 119 -5.56 10.15 -0.71
N LEU A 120 -5.24 10.80 0.41
CA LEU A 120 -4.68 12.15 0.40
C LEU A 120 -3.33 12.20 -0.31
N LEU A 121 -2.53 11.14 -0.16
CA LEU A 121 -1.24 10.99 -0.83
C LEU A 121 -1.35 10.91 -2.35
N VAL A 122 -2.27 10.08 -2.85
CA VAL A 122 -2.58 9.99 -4.27
C VAL A 122 -3.02 11.36 -4.78
N TYR A 123 -3.91 12.06 -4.06
CA TYR A 123 -4.36 13.39 -4.44
C TYR A 123 -3.21 14.40 -4.56
N VAL A 124 -2.28 14.43 -3.60
CA VAL A 124 -1.11 15.33 -3.65
C VAL A 124 -0.18 14.98 -4.82
N TRP A 125 0.00 13.70 -5.11
CA TRP A 125 0.87 13.25 -6.21
C TRP A 125 0.25 13.47 -7.59
N THR A 126 -1.08 13.38 -7.73
CA THR A 126 -1.76 13.62 -9.01
C THR A 126 -1.95 15.10 -9.34
N ILE A 127 -1.85 16.02 -8.38
CA ILE A 127 -1.94 17.47 -8.61
C ILE A 127 -0.93 17.95 -9.68
N PRO A 128 0.38 17.63 -9.61
CA PRO A 128 1.33 17.98 -10.67
C PRO A 128 0.94 17.44 -12.05
N THR A 129 0.46 16.19 -12.14
CA THR A 129 0.03 15.59 -13.42
C THR A 129 -1.24 16.23 -13.99
N LEU A 130 -2.15 16.71 -13.13
CA LEU A 130 -3.35 17.45 -13.56
C LEU A 130 -3.01 18.87 -14.05
N HIS A 131 -2.00 19.52 -13.46
CA HIS A 131 -1.52 20.82 -13.93
C HIS A 131 -0.85 20.73 -15.31
N SER A 132 -0.14 19.64 -15.61
CA SER A 132 0.47 19.42 -16.93
C SER A 132 -0.55 19.09 -18.02
N ALA A 133 -1.71 18.50 -17.68
CA ALA A 133 -2.79 18.24 -18.61
C ALA A 133 -3.65 19.50 -18.91
N SER A 134 -3.58 20.52 -18.03
CA SER A 134 -4.33 21.78 -18.16
C SER A 134 -3.68 22.82 -19.07
N THR A 135 -2.45 22.59 -19.55
CA THR A 135 -1.75 23.53 -20.44
C THR A 135 -2.04 23.33 -21.93
N ASP A 136 -2.81 22.30 -22.29
CA ASP A 136 -3.46 22.22 -23.60
C ASP A 136 -4.82 22.93 -23.54
N GLU A 137 -4.78 24.26 -23.40
CA GLU A 137 -5.93 25.08 -23.80
C GLU A 137 -6.17 24.84 -25.29
N PRO A 138 -7.37 24.39 -25.72
CA PRO A 138 -7.69 24.39 -27.13
C PRO A 138 -7.68 25.85 -27.60
N LYS A 139 -6.78 26.17 -28.55
CA LYS A 139 -6.88 27.36 -29.40
C LYS A 139 -8.22 27.30 -30.15
N ARG A 140 -9.29 27.68 -29.49
CA ARG A 140 -10.63 27.81 -30.06
C ARG A 140 -11.04 29.26 -29.87
N ASN A 141 -10.60 30.07 -30.83
CA ASN A 141 -11.22 31.28 -31.37
C ASN A 141 -10.12 32.19 -31.94
N ALA A 142 -9.62 31.81 -33.11
CA ALA A 142 -9.01 32.73 -34.06
C ALA A 142 -9.64 32.41 -35.44
N ALA A 143 -10.84 32.94 -35.64
CA ALA A 143 -11.50 33.11 -36.92
C ALA A 143 -12.40 34.35 -36.81
#